data_AF-A0A8C9S030-F1
#
_entry.id   AF-A0A8C9S030-F1
#
_cell.length_a   1.000
_cell.length_b   1.000
_cell.length_c   1.000
_cell.angle_alpha   90.00
_cell.angle_beta   90.00
_cell.angle_gamma   90.00
#
_symmetry.space_group_name_H-M   'P 1'
#
loop_
_entity.id
_entity.type
_entity.pdbx_description
1 polymer ?
#
loop_
_entity_poly.entity_id
_entity_poly.type
_entity_poly.pdbx_seq_one_letter_code
_entity_poly.pdbx_strand_id
1 'polypeptide(L)'
;LSETACSKQGRGKPEPNPALVEHEPYLPVTERSNPLTRDIDRADSEHIVHLLKACDAEIFHRDWGRLLNQQVEYDPEESLVVISGCGTSGRLAFLLAVTTELTKTDAPFIAGQLDFCINNLNVFTPAVVGFNLANMARNEPIPSWHLTFRQVIERMEELQKRKKAFIINPVVGPEAISGSSRLKGGSTTKIILETIFLGAHEAVSAYKRITAEDVMDRIRMYEQVHKITYSQSEMIASLVHLRKEGHVYYVGWSTLGIMGIIDASECIPTFGADAKDICGFINQGYNEMKNKDGDLTALGPEFCISHMDFVNTILPSVTELDTVIFLFTQDDGLCEIETLANRTKQRTSNLHAISHDLLGSEDLVSCVVKVMQELSTKWILNAVSTGGHILKGKIFRNYMMDLKVTNSKLFKRAVNILQMITGCLPTVCIRALLQAVYDTEDVTDDMTAAEVTKHTTLAPTRSRVKIVRFNTEVLGLVCKVCYCLYMQFQ
;
A
#
# COMPACT_ATOMS: atom_id res chain seq x y z
N LEU A 1 -14.44 58.74 5.43
CA LEU A 1 -13.57 59.91 5.20
C LEU A 1 -12.62 60.00 6.40
N SER A 2 -11.32 59.74 6.27
CA SER A 2 -10.50 59.34 5.11
C SER A 2 -9.55 58.20 5.48
N GLU A 3 -8.97 57.53 4.48
CA GLU A 3 -8.03 56.42 4.71
C GLU A 3 -6.64 56.90 5.16
N THR A 4 -5.87 56.04 5.82
CA THR A 4 -4.50 55.74 5.37
C THR A 4 -4.01 54.41 5.95
N ALA A 5 -3.08 53.79 5.21
CA ALA A 5 -2.58 52.44 5.37
C ALA A 5 -2.14 52.02 6.78
N CYS A 6 -2.60 50.84 7.20
CA CYS A 6 -1.76 49.88 7.92
C CYS A 6 -1.86 48.53 7.18
N SER A 7 -0.73 48.02 6.70
CA SER A 7 -0.69 46.90 5.77
C SER A 7 -1.03 45.57 6.44
N LYS A 8 -2.05 44.87 5.94
CA LYS A 8 -2.30 43.46 6.28
C LYS A 8 -1.14 42.59 5.75
N GLN A 9 -0.13 42.34 6.58
CA GLN A 9 0.72 41.17 6.39
C GLN A 9 -0.16 39.92 6.62
N GLY A 10 -0.67 39.36 5.53
CA GLY A 10 -1.31 38.05 5.58
C GLY A 10 -0.30 37.03 6.06
N ARG A 11 -0.63 36.30 7.12
CA ARG A 11 0.16 35.13 7.54
C ARG A 11 -0.04 34.06 6.46
N GLY A 12 0.91 33.97 5.54
CA GLY A 12 0.92 32.89 4.54
C GLY A 12 1.04 31.53 5.21
N LYS A 13 0.43 30.51 4.62
CA LYS A 13 0.76 29.12 4.96
C LYS A 13 2.23 28.88 4.57
N PRO A 14 3.01 28.07 5.32
CA PRO A 14 4.39 27.78 4.94
C PRO A 14 4.42 27.09 3.58
N GLU A 15 4.98 27.74 2.57
CA GLU A 15 5.19 27.16 1.24
C GLU A 15 6.51 26.37 1.24
N PRO A 16 6.49 25.05 1.00
CA PRO A 16 7.70 24.26 0.85
C PRO A 16 8.55 24.78 -0.31
N ASN A 17 9.87 24.84 -0.13
CA ASN A 17 10.83 25.39 -1.07
C ASN A 17 10.59 24.86 -2.51
N PRO A 18 10.22 25.71 -3.48
CA PRO A 18 9.89 25.28 -4.85
C PRO A 18 10.97 24.40 -5.50
N ALA A 19 12.25 24.72 -5.24
CA ALA A 19 13.40 23.98 -5.79
C ALA A 19 13.50 22.52 -5.30
N LEU A 20 12.81 22.14 -4.22
CA LEU A 20 12.71 20.75 -3.75
C LEU A 20 11.48 20.02 -4.29
N VAL A 21 10.46 20.75 -4.79
CA VAL A 21 9.15 20.20 -5.18
C VAL A 21 9.09 19.88 -6.68
N GLU A 22 9.88 20.57 -7.51
CA GLU A 22 9.83 20.39 -8.97
C GLU A 22 10.58 19.15 -9.48
N HIS A 23 11.64 18.71 -8.78
CA HIS A 23 12.25 17.40 -9.02
C HIS A 23 12.97 16.92 -7.74
N GLU A 24 12.70 15.68 -7.33
CA GLU A 24 13.35 15.02 -6.18
C GLU A 24 14.37 13.95 -6.67
N PRO A 25 15.50 14.32 -7.33
CA PRO A 25 16.38 13.35 -7.99
C PRO A 25 17.04 12.36 -7.03
N TYR A 26 17.29 12.78 -5.79
CA TYR A 26 17.91 11.99 -4.73
C TYR A 26 16.99 10.93 -4.11
N LEU A 27 15.67 11.02 -4.32
CA LEU A 27 14.72 10.03 -3.84
C LEU A 27 14.50 8.92 -4.89
N PRO A 28 14.39 7.64 -4.47
CA PRO A 28 13.86 6.57 -5.33
C PRO A 28 12.44 6.90 -5.80
N VAL A 29 12.05 6.44 -6.99
CA VAL A 29 10.75 6.76 -7.61
C VAL A 29 9.57 6.45 -6.68
N THR A 30 9.65 5.36 -5.90
CA THR A 30 8.60 4.96 -4.95
C THR A 30 8.42 5.90 -3.76
N GLU A 31 9.37 6.79 -3.46
CA GLU A 31 9.34 7.75 -2.35
C GLU A 31 9.17 9.20 -2.83
N ARG A 32 8.94 9.42 -4.14
CA ARG A 32 8.71 10.76 -4.71
C ARG A 32 7.26 11.20 -4.61
N SER A 33 7.03 12.51 -4.58
CA SER A 33 5.73 13.13 -4.81
C SER A 33 5.23 12.85 -6.23
N ASN A 34 3.94 12.59 -6.39
CA ASN A 34 3.31 12.56 -7.71
C ASN A 34 2.86 13.97 -8.12
N PRO A 35 3.30 14.53 -9.26
CA PRO A 35 2.90 15.86 -9.69
C PRO A 35 1.38 16.06 -9.83
N LEU A 36 0.63 14.99 -10.14
CA LEU A 36 -0.83 15.03 -10.30
C LEU A 36 -1.55 15.32 -8.98
N THR A 37 -0.99 14.89 -7.84
CA THR A 37 -1.69 14.87 -6.54
C THR A 37 -1.17 15.91 -5.54
N ARG A 38 -0.39 16.90 -5.98
CA ARG A 38 0.29 17.86 -5.09
C ARG A 38 -0.62 18.60 -4.10
N ASP A 39 -1.89 18.83 -4.42
CA ASP A 39 -2.88 19.48 -3.55
C ASP A 39 -4.09 18.55 -3.25
N ILE A 40 -3.89 17.22 -3.27
CA ILE A 40 -4.96 16.25 -2.95
C ILE A 40 -5.49 16.38 -1.52
N ASP A 41 -4.72 16.99 -0.60
CA ASP A 41 -5.15 17.36 0.76
C ASP A 41 -6.24 18.46 0.81
N ARG A 42 -6.64 19.02 -0.33
CA ARG A 42 -7.71 20.02 -0.48
C ARG A 42 -8.87 19.54 -1.36
N ALA A 43 -8.76 18.34 -1.92
CA ALA A 43 -9.73 17.78 -2.84
C ALA A 43 -10.97 17.24 -2.11
N ASP A 44 -12.13 17.40 -2.72
CA ASP A 44 -13.37 16.70 -2.32
C ASP A 44 -13.32 15.21 -2.72
N SER A 45 -14.36 14.46 -2.34
CA SER A 45 -14.48 13.02 -2.59
C SER A 45 -14.43 12.64 -4.07
N GLU A 46 -14.98 13.45 -4.98
CA GLU A 46 -14.99 13.16 -6.42
C GLU A 46 -13.61 13.44 -7.03
N HIS A 47 -13.03 14.60 -6.69
CA HIS A 47 -11.72 14.99 -7.17
C HIS A 47 -10.60 14.08 -6.63
N ILE A 48 -10.72 13.58 -5.38
CA ILE A 48 -9.86 12.52 -4.84
C ILE A 48 -9.94 11.27 -5.74
N VAL A 49 -11.15 10.77 -6.05
CA VAL A 49 -11.31 9.56 -6.87
C VAL A 49 -10.78 9.78 -8.28
N HIS A 50 -10.98 10.96 -8.87
CA HIS A 50 -10.40 11.31 -10.17
C HIS A 50 -8.86 11.32 -10.16
N LEU A 51 -8.24 11.84 -9.10
CA LEU A 51 -6.79 11.85 -8.94
C LEU A 51 -6.21 10.45 -8.71
N LEU A 52 -6.87 9.60 -7.90
CA LEU A 52 -6.45 8.21 -7.69
C LEU A 52 -6.59 7.39 -8.98
N LYS A 53 -7.70 7.55 -9.72
CA LYS A 53 -7.93 6.99 -11.07
C LYS A 53 -6.79 7.34 -12.03
N ALA A 54 -6.40 8.61 -12.09
CA ALA A 54 -5.31 9.07 -12.95
C ALA A 54 -3.95 8.47 -12.56
N CYS A 55 -3.65 8.38 -11.26
CA CYS A 55 -2.44 7.74 -10.76
C CYS A 55 -2.41 6.23 -11.06
N ASP A 56 -3.51 5.50 -10.93
CA ASP A 56 -3.57 4.08 -11.32
C ASP A 56 -3.43 3.88 -12.84
N ALA A 57 -3.90 4.82 -13.67
CA ALA A 57 -3.72 4.76 -15.12
C ALA A 57 -2.23 4.83 -15.54
N GLU A 58 -1.37 5.50 -14.76
CA GLU A 58 0.07 5.56 -15.02
C GLU A 58 0.78 4.19 -14.99
N ILE A 59 0.14 3.14 -14.47
CA ILE A 59 0.64 1.76 -14.53
C ILE A 59 0.74 1.29 -15.99
N PHE A 60 -0.24 1.65 -16.82
CA PHE A 60 -0.35 1.20 -18.21
C PHE A 60 0.44 2.06 -19.19
N HIS A 61 0.70 3.34 -18.85
CA HIS A 61 1.40 4.31 -19.71
C HIS A 61 2.94 4.14 -19.73
N ARG A 62 3.47 2.93 -19.53
CA ARG A 62 4.90 2.68 -19.25
C ARG A 62 5.45 1.45 -19.98
N ASP A 63 6.77 1.38 -20.08
CA ASP A 63 7.48 0.31 -20.77
C ASP A 63 7.46 -1.02 -19.98
N TRP A 64 6.84 -2.03 -20.59
CA TRP A 64 6.77 -3.41 -20.09
C TRP A 64 7.91 -4.30 -20.62
N GLY A 65 8.87 -3.76 -21.37
CA GLY A 65 9.99 -4.50 -21.95
C GLY A 65 10.83 -5.29 -20.95
N ARG A 66 10.92 -4.87 -19.67
CA ARG A 66 11.57 -5.65 -18.60
C ARG A 66 10.79 -6.89 -18.13
N LEU A 67 9.52 -7.02 -18.52
CA LEU A 67 8.72 -8.25 -18.37
C LEU A 67 8.81 -9.10 -19.66
N LEU A 68 8.62 -8.47 -20.82
CA LEU A 68 8.56 -9.14 -22.13
C LEU A 68 9.87 -9.86 -22.55
N ASN A 69 11.02 -9.47 -22.02
CA ASN A 69 12.32 -10.04 -22.37
C ASN A 69 12.83 -11.14 -21.41
N GLN A 70 11.98 -11.63 -20.49
CA GLN A 70 12.36 -12.71 -19.56
C GLN A 70 12.02 -14.08 -20.14
N GLN A 71 12.81 -15.10 -19.80
CA GLN A 71 12.52 -16.50 -20.13
C GLN A 71 12.93 -17.37 -18.95
N VAL A 72 11.99 -18.16 -18.44
CA VAL A 72 12.15 -19.10 -17.32
C VAL A 72 11.69 -20.46 -17.79
N GLU A 73 12.46 -21.50 -17.50
CA GLU A 73 12.06 -22.90 -17.69
C GLU A 73 11.53 -23.42 -16.34
N TYR A 74 10.43 -24.16 -16.36
CA TYR A 74 9.71 -24.63 -15.16
C TYR A 74 9.15 -26.02 -15.42
N ASP A 75 9.39 -26.94 -14.49
CA ASP A 75 8.86 -28.30 -14.49
C ASP A 75 7.89 -28.45 -13.30
N PRO A 76 6.57 -28.65 -13.54
CA PRO A 76 5.58 -28.67 -12.47
C PRO A 76 5.62 -29.91 -11.58
N GLU A 77 6.33 -30.98 -11.96
CA GLU A 77 6.39 -32.22 -11.16
C GLU A 77 7.57 -32.20 -10.16
N GLU A 78 8.70 -31.60 -10.55
CA GLU A 78 9.94 -31.55 -9.74
C GLU A 78 10.26 -30.15 -9.14
N SER A 79 9.51 -29.10 -9.49
CA SER A 79 9.80 -27.71 -9.06
C SER A 79 8.74 -27.10 -8.13
N LEU A 80 9.19 -26.49 -7.03
CA LEU A 80 8.37 -25.62 -6.18
C LEU A 80 8.63 -24.14 -6.50
N VAL A 81 7.57 -23.36 -6.72
CA VAL A 81 7.68 -21.90 -6.80
C VAL A 81 7.61 -21.32 -5.39
N VAL A 82 8.60 -20.50 -5.00
CA VAL A 82 8.58 -19.78 -3.71
C VAL A 82 8.90 -18.31 -3.97
N ILE A 83 7.99 -17.42 -3.58
CA ILE A 83 8.29 -15.99 -3.48
C ILE A 83 7.84 -15.47 -2.10
N SER A 84 8.44 -14.38 -1.64
CA SER A 84 8.23 -13.81 -0.32
C SER A 84 8.13 -12.29 -0.37
N GLY A 85 7.39 -11.70 0.57
CA GLY A 85 7.17 -10.26 0.63
C GLY A 85 6.92 -9.73 2.03
N CYS A 86 7.07 -8.42 2.20
CA CYS A 86 6.77 -7.72 3.46
C CYS A 86 5.58 -6.77 3.29
N GLY A 87 4.77 -6.61 4.34
CA GLY A 87 3.58 -5.74 4.32
C GLY A 87 2.59 -6.17 3.24
N THR A 88 2.00 -5.22 2.51
CA THR A 88 1.07 -5.46 1.39
C THR A 88 1.60 -6.52 0.44
N SER A 89 2.88 -6.46 0.06
CA SER A 89 3.45 -7.38 -0.92
C SER A 89 3.59 -8.82 -0.39
N GLY A 90 3.75 -9.00 0.92
CA GLY A 90 3.67 -10.31 1.56
C GLY A 90 2.23 -10.84 1.66
N ARG A 91 1.25 -9.96 1.86
CA ARG A 91 -0.16 -10.35 1.85
C ARG A 91 -0.73 -10.56 0.45
N LEU A 92 -0.18 -9.89 -0.57
CA LEU A 92 -0.41 -10.22 -1.97
C LEU A 92 0.27 -11.54 -2.36
N ALA A 93 1.46 -11.84 -1.81
CA ALA A 93 2.03 -13.18 -1.91
C ALA A 93 1.05 -14.23 -1.41
N PHE A 94 0.55 -14.05 -0.20
CA PHE A 94 -0.41 -14.94 0.43
C PHE A 94 -1.74 -15.06 -0.34
N LEU A 95 -2.35 -13.93 -0.77
CA LEU A 95 -3.55 -13.94 -1.64
C LEU A 95 -3.31 -14.76 -2.91
N LEU A 96 -2.13 -14.58 -3.52
CA LEU A 96 -1.72 -15.32 -4.70
C LEU A 96 -1.49 -16.80 -4.37
N ALA A 97 -0.85 -17.16 -3.26
CA ALA A 97 -0.76 -18.57 -2.82
C ALA A 97 -2.13 -19.23 -2.58
N VAL A 98 -3.18 -18.43 -2.32
CA VAL A 98 -4.58 -18.88 -2.18
C VAL A 98 -5.35 -18.88 -3.52
N THR A 99 -4.76 -18.36 -4.61
CA THR A 99 -5.39 -18.25 -5.95
C THR A 99 -4.52 -18.82 -7.08
N THR A 100 -3.36 -18.20 -7.37
CA THR A 100 -2.12 -18.74 -7.99
C THR A 100 -0.95 -17.79 -7.63
N GLU A 101 0.21 -18.33 -7.20
CA GLU A 101 1.33 -17.72 -6.41
C GLU A 101 2.03 -16.44 -6.95
N LEU A 102 3.03 -15.75 -6.35
CA LEU A 102 3.45 -15.34 -4.98
C LEU A 102 4.39 -14.08 -5.19
N THR A 103 4.44 -13.06 -4.30
CA THR A 103 5.27 -11.80 -4.43
C THR A 103 5.99 -11.46 -3.11
N LYS A 104 6.74 -10.38 -2.80
CA LYS A 104 7.72 -9.44 -3.44
C LYS A 104 8.23 -8.48 -2.33
N THR A 105 9.47 -7.95 -2.35
CA THR A 105 9.75 -6.58 -1.78
C THR A 105 11.16 -6.02 -2.05
N ASP A 106 11.28 -4.68 -1.95
CA ASP A 106 12.51 -3.97 -1.55
C ASP A 106 12.64 -4.01 0.00
N ALA A 107 13.18 -5.08 0.59
CA ALA A 107 13.33 -5.22 2.04
C ALA A 107 14.57 -6.05 2.47
N PRO A 108 15.16 -5.82 3.67
CA PRO A 108 16.29 -6.61 4.18
C PRO A 108 16.03 -8.12 4.26
N PHE A 109 14.80 -8.52 4.58
CA PHE A 109 14.34 -9.90 4.58
C PHE A 109 14.50 -10.56 3.19
N ILE A 110 14.12 -9.83 2.12
CA ILE A 110 14.30 -10.26 0.74
C ILE A 110 15.78 -10.20 0.33
N ALA A 111 16.56 -9.26 0.86
CA ALA A 111 18.00 -9.19 0.61
C ALA A 111 18.72 -10.50 0.99
N GLY A 112 18.41 -11.03 2.18
CA GLY A 112 18.97 -12.30 2.67
C GLY A 112 18.48 -13.52 1.87
N GLN A 113 17.20 -13.55 1.50
CA GLN A 113 16.65 -14.61 0.65
C GLN A 113 17.29 -14.63 -0.75
N LEU A 114 17.39 -13.47 -1.40
CA LEU A 114 18.00 -13.35 -2.73
C LEU A 114 19.49 -13.70 -2.70
N ASP A 115 20.24 -13.21 -1.72
CA ASP A 115 21.65 -13.57 -1.52
C ASP A 115 21.81 -15.09 -1.30
N PHE A 116 20.98 -15.71 -0.44
CA PHE A 116 20.99 -17.15 -0.25
C PHE A 116 20.74 -17.92 -1.56
N CYS A 117 19.73 -17.54 -2.35
CA CYS A 117 19.46 -18.14 -3.65
C CYS A 117 20.60 -17.92 -4.66
N ILE A 118 21.19 -16.72 -4.71
CA ILE A 118 22.35 -16.36 -5.55
C ILE A 118 23.59 -17.21 -5.21
N ASN A 119 23.73 -17.65 -3.95
CA ASN A 119 24.81 -18.53 -3.52
C ASN A 119 24.50 -20.03 -3.74
N ASN A 120 23.28 -20.38 -4.15
CA ASN A 120 22.79 -21.76 -4.31
C ASN A 120 22.05 -21.96 -5.66
N LEU A 121 22.61 -21.42 -6.75
CA LEU A 121 22.05 -21.46 -8.13
C LEU A 121 21.98 -22.86 -8.79
N ASN A 122 22.27 -23.92 -8.04
CA ASN A 122 22.01 -25.31 -8.40
C ASN A 122 20.65 -25.82 -7.90
N VAL A 123 19.94 -25.03 -7.08
CA VAL A 123 18.58 -25.30 -6.56
C VAL A 123 17.64 -24.12 -6.85
N PHE A 124 18.13 -22.88 -6.75
CA PHE A 124 17.29 -21.69 -6.81
C PHE A 124 17.49 -20.86 -8.09
N THR A 125 16.37 -20.41 -8.65
CA THR A 125 16.31 -19.42 -9.74
C THR A 125 15.78 -18.09 -9.18
N PRO A 126 16.64 -17.20 -8.66
CA PRO A 126 16.20 -15.98 -7.97
C PRO A 126 15.56 -14.96 -8.91
N ALA A 127 14.29 -14.65 -8.65
CA ALA A 127 13.55 -13.57 -9.30
C ALA A 127 13.22 -12.46 -8.28
N VAL A 128 13.33 -11.20 -8.68
CA VAL A 128 12.93 -10.03 -7.87
C VAL A 128 12.08 -9.09 -8.69
N VAL A 129 10.93 -8.69 -8.13
CA VAL A 129 10.03 -7.73 -8.75
C VAL A 129 10.22 -6.38 -8.09
N GLY A 130 10.76 -5.37 -8.79
CA GLY A 130 11.00 -4.02 -8.26
C GLY A 130 10.01 -2.98 -8.79
N PHE A 131 10.16 -1.71 -8.40
CA PHE A 131 9.60 -0.53 -9.10
C PHE A 131 10.59 0.65 -9.18
N ASN A 132 11.77 0.49 -8.57
CA ASN A 132 12.90 1.39 -8.67
C ASN A 132 13.91 0.80 -9.67
N LEU A 133 14.73 1.65 -10.29
CA LEU A 133 15.92 1.21 -11.02
C LEU A 133 16.95 0.60 -10.05
N ALA A 134 17.79 -0.32 -10.51
CA ALA A 134 18.78 -1.01 -9.66
C ALA A 134 19.72 -0.03 -8.93
N ASN A 135 20.21 1.00 -9.63
CA ASN A 135 21.02 2.07 -9.06
C ASN A 135 20.28 2.97 -8.04
N MET A 136 18.95 2.86 -7.91
CA MET A 136 18.13 3.53 -6.88
C MET A 136 17.82 2.62 -5.68
N ALA A 137 18.22 1.34 -5.71
CA ALA A 137 18.11 0.43 -4.57
C ALA A 137 18.88 0.97 -3.34
N ARG A 138 18.46 0.57 -2.13
CA ARG A 138 19.06 1.02 -0.86
C ARG A 138 20.52 0.55 -0.75
N ASN A 139 21.44 1.52 -0.74
CA ASN A 139 22.87 1.33 -0.51
C ASN A 139 23.27 1.59 0.96
N GLU A 140 22.34 1.35 1.88
CA GLU A 140 22.57 1.50 3.32
C GLU A 140 22.95 0.13 3.90
N PRO A 141 23.91 0.06 4.83
CA PRO A 141 24.20 -1.18 5.55
C PRO A 141 22.94 -1.77 6.17
N ILE A 142 22.77 -3.08 6.02
CA ILE A 142 21.73 -3.84 6.70
C ILE A 142 22.32 -4.34 8.03
N PRO A 143 21.72 -4.04 9.20
CA PRO A 143 22.19 -4.53 10.48
C PRO A 143 22.40 -6.05 10.48
N SER A 144 23.54 -6.49 11.00
CA SER A 144 23.97 -7.90 11.01
C SER A 144 24.03 -8.60 9.64
N TRP A 145 24.14 -7.85 8.53
CA TRP A 145 24.31 -8.42 7.19
C TRP A 145 25.48 -7.77 6.43
N HIS A 146 26.13 -8.55 5.57
CA HIS A 146 27.39 -8.17 4.92
C HIS A 146 27.23 -7.44 3.58
N LEU A 147 25.99 -7.31 3.08
CA LEU A 147 25.65 -6.62 1.83
C LEU A 147 24.51 -5.61 2.05
N THR A 148 24.54 -4.52 1.30
CA THR A 148 23.39 -3.63 1.11
C THR A 148 22.40 -4.27 0.12
N PHE A 149 21.13 -3.82 0.13
CA PHE A 149 20.14 -4.31 -0.85
C PHE A 149 20.58 -4.01 -2.29
N ARG A 150 21.22 -2.86 -2.53
CA ARG A 150 21.79 -2.51 -3.84
C ARG A 150 22.81 -3.54 -4.34
N GLN A 151 23.77 -3.93 -3.50
CA GLN A 151 24.80 -4.90 -3.90
C GLN A 151 24.22 -6.29 -4.22
N VAL A 152 23.12 -6.68 -3.59
CA VAL A 152 22.38 -7.91 -3.94
C VAL A 152 21.73 -7.76 -5.34
N ILE A 153 21.09 -6.63 -5.64
CA ILE A 153 20.51 -6.35 -6.97
C ILE A 153 21.59 -6.24 -8.07
N GLU A 154 22.73 -5.61 -7.79
CA GLU A 154 23.87 -5.52 -8.73
C GLU A 154 24.44 -6.90 -9.07
N ARG A 155 24.48 -7.84 -8.09
CA ARG A 155 24.82 -9.25 -8.34
C ARG A 155 23.76 -9.95 -9.20
N MET A 156 22.48 -9.64 -9.03
CA MET A 156 21.41 -10.15 -9.89
C MET A 156 21.49 -9.60 -11.33
N GLU A 157 21.86 -8.34 -11.54
CA GLU A 157 22.03 -7.77 -12.89
C GLU A 157 23.13 -8.49 -13.69
N GLU A 158 24.22 -8.92 -13.04
CA GLU A 158 25.26 -9.74 -13.69
C GLU A 158 24.78 -11.17 -14.00
N LEU A 159 23.99 -11.77 -13.11
CA LEU A 159 23.40 -13.10 -13.33
C LEU A 159 22.30 -13.10 -14.40
N GLN A 160 21.54 -12.01 -14.54
CA GLN A 160 20.48 -11.87 -15.54
C GLN A 160 21.03 -11.85 -16.98
N LYS A 161 22.22 -11.29 -17.20
CA LYS A 161 22.95 -11.39 -18.49
C LYS A 161 23.20 -12.85 -18.92
N ARG A 162 23.16 -13.78 -17.96
CA ARG A 162 23.41 -15.22 -18.12
C ARG A 162 22.15 -16.07 -17.88
N LYS A 163 20.97 -15.44 -17.80
CA LYS A 163 19.66 -16.04 -17.46
C LYS A 163 19.65 -16.83 -16.13
N LYS A 164 20.49 -16.48 -15.16
CA LYS A 164 20.58 -17.13 -13.84
C LYS A 164 19.86 -16.38 -12.70
N ALA A 165 19.33 -15.20 -12.99
CA ALA A 165 18.51 -14.39 -12.09
C ALA A 165 17.62 -13.47 -12.92
N PHE A 166 16.51 -13.01 -12.37
CA PHE A 166 15.55 -12.17 -13.12
C PHE A 166 15.13 -10.94 -12.32
N ILE A 167 15.26 -9.74 -12.91
CA ILE A 167 14.83 -8.48 -12.30
C ILE A 167 13.68 -7.91 -13.15
N ILE A 168 12.50 -7.84 -12.54
CA ILE A 168 11.25 -7.40 -13.15
C ILE A 168 10.85 -6.07 -12.49
N ASN A 169 11.42 -4.97 -12.95
CA ASN A 169 11.23 -3.64 -12.36
C ASN A 169 10.76 -2.58 -13.37
N PRO A 170 9.52 -2.66 -13.88
CA PRO A 170 8.91 -1.58 -14.65
C PRO A 170 8.76 -0.31 -13.78
N VAL A 171 9.02 0.86 -14.36
CA VAL A 171 8.98 2.14 -13.63
C VAL A 171 7.60 2.78 -13.78
N VAL A 172 6.68 2.44 -12.87
CA VAL A 172 5.29 2.94 -12.87
C VAL A 172 5.12 4.39 -12.36
N GLY A 173 6.21 5.06 -12.00
CA GLY A 173 6.19 6.42 -11.46
C GLY A 173 5.80 6.50 -9.97
N PRO A 174 5.76 7.72 -9.41
CA PRO A 174 5.45 7.96 -8.00
C PRO A 174 4.02 7.55 -7.60
N GLU A 175 3.83 7.26 -6.32
CA GLU A 175 2.53 6.91 -5.73
C GLU A 175 1.64 8.14 -5.51
N ALA A 176 0.31 7.95 -5.62
CA ALA A 176 -0.65 9.04 -5.44
C ALA A 176 -0.54 9.72 -4.07
N ILE A 177 -0.16 8.96 -3.05
CA ILE A 177 0.39 9.43 -1.77
C ILE A 177 1.81 8.90 -1.70
N SER A 178 2.81 9.77 -1.55
CA SER A 178 4.24 9.43 -1.62
C SER A 178 4.58 8.28 -0.66
N GLY A 179 5.26 7.26 -1.18
CA GLY A 179 5.64 6.07 -0.42
C GLY A 179 4.50 5.06 -0.17
N SER A 180 3.28 5.30 -0.63
CA SER A 180 2.12 4.42 -0.42
C SER A 180 2.15 3.19 -1.33
N SER A 181 3.18 2.37 -1.18
CA SER A 181 3.49 1.19 -2.03
C SER A 181 2.40 0.12 -2.08
N ARG A 182 1.31 0.28 -1.30
CA ARG A 182 0.10 -0.53 -1.37
C ARG A 182 -0.77 -0.19 -2.59
N LEU A 183 -0.69 1.03 -3.10
CA LEU A 183 -1.53 1.59 -4.16
C LEU A 183 -1.06 1.09 -5.54
N LYS A 184 -0.42 1.93 -6.37
CA LYS A 184 0.01 1.55 -7.72
C LYS A 184 1.03 0.42 -7.66
N GLY A 185 1.93 0.46 -6.69
CA GLY A 185 2.89 -0.60 -6.42
C GLY A 185 2.18 -1.92 -6.16
N GLY A 186 1.19 -1.97 -5.28
CA GLY A 186 0.40 -3.17 -5.00
C GLY A 186 -0.44 -3.65 -6.19
N SER A 187 -1.01 -2.74 -6.98
CA SER A 187 -1.80 -3.12 -8.17
C SER A 187 -0.89 -3.67 -9.28
N THR A 188 0.22 -2.99 -9.59
CA THR A 188 1.23 -3.48 -10.56
C THR A 188 1.86 -4.80 -10.10
N THR A 189 2.01 -4.98 -8.79
CA THR A 189 2.50 -6.23 -8.16
C THR A 189 1.59 -7.41 -8.50
N LYS A 190 0.27 -7.23 -8.37
CA LYS A 190 -0.75 -8.21 -8.74
C LYS A 190 -0.72 -8.48 -10.26
N ILE A 191 -0.83 -7.41 -11.06
CA ILE A 191 -0.82 -7.45 -12.54
C ILE A 191 0.38 -8.22 -13.10
N ILE A 192 1.62 -7.88 -12.70
CA ILE A 192 2.84 -8.53 -13.21
C ILE A 192 2.77 -10.05 -13.05
N LEU A 193 2.37 -10.52 -11.86
CA LEU A 193 2.41 -11.93 -11.54
C LEU A 193 1.27 -12.71 -12.17
N GLU A 194 0.06 -12.20 -12.11
CA GLU A 194 -1.08 -12.90 -12.71
C GLU A 194 -0.89 -12.99 -14.22
N THR A 195 -0.26 -11.99 -14.84
CA THR A 195 0.22 -12.09 -16.22
C THR A 195 1.25 -13.21 -16.42
N ILE A 196 2.23 -13.37 -15.51
CA ILE A 196 3.24 -14.45 -15.56
C ILE A 196 2.62 -15.84 -15.32
N PHE A 197 1.82 -16.01 -14.28
CA PHE A 197 1.34 -17.33 -13.84
C PHE A 197 0.11 -17.83 -14.61
N LEU A 198 -0.81 -16.95 -15.02
CA LEU A 198 -1.81 -17.32 -16.04
C LEU A 198 -1.16 -17.55 -17.41
N GLY A 199 0.02 -16.96 -17.66
CA GLY A 199 0.86 -17.31 -18.80
C GLY A 199 1.47 -18.70 -18.65
N ALA A 200 2.17 -18.98 -17.55
CA ALA A 200 2.82 -20.26 -17.29
C ALA A 200 1.83 -21.44 -17.24
N HIS A 201 0.66 -21.25 -16.64
CA HIS A 201 -0.41 -22.25 -16.61
C HIS A 201 -0.94 -22.53 -18.02
N GLU A 202 -1.25 -21.50 -18.82
CA GLU A 202 -1.63 -21.68 -20.22
C GLU A 202 -0.52 -22.36 -21.04
N ALA A 203 0.76 -22.03 -20.79
CA ALA A 203 1.90 -22.62 -21.47
C ALA A 203 1.96 -24.15 -21.30
N VAL A 204 1.77 -24.60 -20.05
CA VAL A 204 1.74 -26.02 -19.68
C VAL A 204 0.47 -26.68 -20.23
N SER A 205 -0.71 -26.13 -19.96
CA SER A 205 -2.00 -26.74 -20.33
C SER A 205 -2.25 -26.81 -21.84
N ALA A 206 -1.79 -25.81 -22.61
CA ALA A 206 -1.94 -25.78 -24.06
C ALA A 206 -0.68 -26.27 -24.82
N TYR A 207 0.36 -26.70 -24.11
CA TYR A 207 1.68 -27.05 -24.66
C TYR A 207 2.25 -25.97 -25.61
N LYS A 208 2.00 -24.69 -25.28
CA LYS A 208 2.34 -23.53 -26.12
C LYS A 208 3.43 -22.67 -25.48
N ARG A 209 4.21 -21.96 -26.29
CA ARG A 209 5.06 -20.87 -25.79
C ARG A 209 4.24 -19.59 -25.71
N ILE A 210 4.28 -18.93 -24.56
CA ILE A 210 3.75 -17.57 -24.37
C ILE A 210 4.60 -16.60 -25.16
N THR A 211 3.96 -15.76 -25.97
CA THR A 211 4.61 -14.71 -26.76
C THR A 211 4.57 -13.37 -26.03
N ALA A 212 5.26 -12.37 -26.58
CA ALA A 212 5.14 -10.98 -26.10
C ALA A 212 3.69 -10.45 -26.24
N GLU A 213 2.93 -10.92 -27.22
CA GLU A 213 1.55 -10.47 -27.44
C GLU A 213 0.59 -11.08 -26.41
N ASP A 214 0.73 -12.37 -26.09
CA ASP A 214 -0.02 -13.05 -25.01
C ASP A 214 0.13 -12.34 -23.65
N VAL A 215 1.29 -11.72 -23.40
CA VAL A 215 1.59 -10.91 -22.21
C VAL A 215 0.95 -9.52 -22.33
N MET A 216 1.02 -8.87 -23.49
CA MET A 216 0.41 -7.57 -23.73
C MET A 216 -1.12 -7.62 -23.71
N ASP A 217 -1.76 -8.69 -24.18
CA ASP A 217 -3.22 -8.86 -24.09
C ASP A 217 -3.70 -8.96 -22.64
N ARG A 218 -2.96 -9.67 -21.78
CA ARG A 218 -3.22 -9.70 -20.33
C ARG A 218 -3.05 -8.31 -19.70
N ILE A 219 -2.08 -7.51 -20.14
CA ILE A 219 -1.90 -6.12 -19.67
C ILE A 219 -3.08 -5.23 -20.15
N ARG A 220 -3.51 -5.36 -21.41
CA ARG A 220 -4.69 -4.67 -21.97
C ARG A 220 -5.97 -5.06 -21.23
N MET A 221 -6.13 -6.32 -20.84
CA MET A 221 -7.24 -6.79 -20.02
C MET A 221 -7.31 -6.03 -18.69
N TYR A 222 -6.20 -5.90 -17.96
CA TYR A 222 -6.15 -5.12 -16.71
C TYR A 222 -6.38 -3.61 -16.94
N GLU A 223 -6.01 -3.07 -18.09
CA GLU A 223 -6.37 -1.70 -18.50
C GLU A 223 -7.90 -1.54 -18.71
N GLN A 224 -8.59 -2.57 -19.19
CA GLN A 224 -10.06 -2.59 -19.23
C GLN A 224 -10.67 -2.72 -17.83
N VAL A 225 -10.08 -3.53 -16.93
CA VAL A 225 -10.53 -3.58 -15.51
C VAL A 225 -10.45 -2.20 -14.87
N HIS A 226 -9.38 -1.42 -15.14
CA HIS A 226 -9.27 -0.03 -14.66
C HIS A 226 -10.43 0.84 -15.15
N LYS A 227 -10.73 0.79 -16.45
CA LYS A 227 -11.83 1.56 -17.07
C LYS A 227 -13.21 1.16 -16.54
N ILE A 228 -13.46 -0.14 -16.34
CA ILE A 228 -14.71 -0.65 -15.76
C ILE A 228 -14.83 -0.21 -14.30
N THR A 229 -13.81 -0.44 -13.48
CA THR A 229 -13.79 -0.07 -12.06
C THR A 229 -14.06 1.42 -11.88
N TYR A 230 -13.31 2.25 -12.60
CA TYR A 230 -13.44 3.69 -12.56
C TYR A 230 -14.50 4.26 -13.55
N SER A 231 -15.43 3.44 -14.03
CA SER A 231 -16.71 3.92 -14.56
C SER A 231 -17.67 4.27 -13.41
N GLN A 232 -17.56 3.57 -12.28
CA GLN A 232 -18.40 3.72 -11.08
C GLN A 232 -17.90 4.84 -10.14
N SER A 233 -17.17 5.85 -10.66
CA SER A 233 -16.47 6.84 -9.82
C SER A 233 -17.38 7.63 -8.86
N GLU A 234 -18.65 7.86 -9.20
CA GLU A 234 -19.63 8.52 -8.33
C GLU A 234 -19.97 7.68 -7.08
N MET A 235 -20.09 6.35 -7.25
CA MET A 235 -20.30 5.40 -6.13
C MET A 235 -19.05 5.35 -5.24
N ILE A 236 -17.85 5.27 -5.85
CA ILE A 236 -16.59 5.28 -5.11
C ILE A 236 -16.42 6.59 -4.33
N ALA A 237 -16.77 7.74 -4.92
CA ALA A 237 -16.73 9.04 -4.26
C ALA A 237 -17.74 9.12 -3.10
N SER A 238 -18.94 8.56 -3.26
CA SER A 238 -19.93 8.47 -2.19
C SER A 238 -19.41 7.66 -0.99
N LEU A 239 -18.78 6.50 -1.24
CA LEU A 239 -18.12 5.71 -0.19
C LEU A 239 -16.93 6.44 0.46
N VAL A 240 -16.15 7.20 -0.32
CA VAL A 240 -15.08 8.07 0.21
C VAL A 240 -15.64 9.13 1.16
N HIS A 241 -16.79 9.72 0.82
CA HIS A 241 -17.43 10.79 1.59
C HIS A 241 -18.01 10.30 2.93
N LEU A 242 -18.86 9.26 2.90
CA LEU A 242 -19.53 8.71 4.10
C LEU A 242 -18.52 8.35 5.20
N ARG A 243 -17.36 7.85 4.77
CA ARG A 243 -16.26 7.35 5.59
C ARG A 243 -15.46 8.45 6.33
N LYS A 244 -15.92 9.70 6.28
CA LYS A 244 -15.41 10.85 7.05
C LYS A 244 -15.58 10.69 8.57
N GLU A 245 -16.59 9.95 9.03
CA GLU A 245 -16.87 9.70 10.45
C GLU A 245 -16.96 8.19 10.71
N GLY A 246 -17.19 7.75 11.96
CA GLY A 246 -17.28 6.35 12.37
C GLY A 246 -16.12 5.41 12.00
N HIS A 247 -16.38 4.10 12.19
CA HIS A 247 -15.53 2.98 11.77
C HIS A 247 -16.01 2.40 10.42
N VAL A 248 -15.17 1.56 9.80
CA VAL A 248 -15.52 0.84 8.56
C VAL A 248 -15.36 -0.66 8.74
N TYR A 249 -16.37 -1.43 8.34
CA TYR A 249 -16.34 -2.89 8.41
C TYR A 249 -16.50 -3.48 7.02
N TYR A 250 -15.41 -4.04 6.47
CA TYR A 250 -15.45 -4.82 5.24
C TYR A 250 -15.89 -6.25 5.57
N VAL A 251 -17.01 -6.69 5.03
CA VAL A 251 -17.56 -8.04 5.25
C VAL A 251 -17.54 -8.76 3.90
N GLY A 252 -16.47 -9.52 3.64
CA GLY A 252 -16.22 -10.09 2.33
C GLY A 252 -16.29 -11.61 2.27
N TRP A 253 -16.59 -12.14 1.10
CA TRP A 253 -16.56 -13.55 0.77
C TRP A 253 -15.28 -13.91 0.01
N SER A 254 -14.76 -15.10 0.28
CA SER A 254 -13.54 -15.68 -0.23
C SER A 254 -12.41 -14.65 -0.40
N THR A 255 -11.86 -14.49 -1.60
CA THR A 255 -10.67 -13.66 -1.82
C THR A 255 -10.96 -12.16 -1.81
N LEU A 256 -12.23 -11.75 -1.90
CA LEU A 256 -12.62 -10.36 -1.70
C LEU A 256 -12.62 -10.00 -0.20
N GLY A 257 -12.95 -10.96 0.67
CA GLY A 257 -12.69 -10.87 2.12
C GLY A 257 -11.20 -10.70 2.44
N ILE A 258 -10.33 -11.48 1.79
CA ILE A 258 -8.86 -11.30 1.90
C ILE A 258 -8.46 -9.88 1.45
N MET A 259 -9.02 -9.37 0.34
CA MET A 259 -8.72 -8.02 -0.15
C MET A 259 -9.14 -6.92 0.86
N GLY A 260 -10.29 -7.10 1.52
CA GLY A 260 -10.71 -6.27 2.66
C GLY A 260 -9.69 -6.25 3.79
N ILE A 261 -9.22 -7.41 4.23
CA ILE A 261 -8.21 -7.54 5.28
C ILE A 261 -6.88 -6.90 4.85
N ILE A 262 -6.47 -7.03 3.58
CA ILE A 262 -5.26 -6.38 3.03
C ILE A 262 -5.36 -4.85 3.08
N ASP A 263 -6.50 -4.28 2.70
CA ASP A 263 -6.72 -2.84 2.69
C ASP A 263 -6.77 -2.24 4.11
N ALA A 264 -7.53 -2.87 5.01
CA ALA A 264 -7.67 -2.46 6.40
C ALA A 264 -6.31 -2.47 7.14
N SER A 265 -5.54 -3.56 7.01
CA SER A 265 -4.27 -3.74 7.71
C SER A 265 -3.17 -2.72 7.31
N GLU A 266 -3.22 -2.13 6.11
CA GLU A 266 -2.29 -1.05 5.73
C GLU A 266 -2.68 0.33 6.30
N CYS A 267 -3.91 0.51 6.77
CA CYS A 267 -4.34 1.81 7.27
C CYS A 267 -3.67 2.20 8.60
N ILE A 268 -3.38 1.19 9.43
CA ILE A 268 -2.69 1.33 10.72
C ILE A 268 -1.29 1.96 10.55
N PRO A 269 -0.37 1.44 9.71
CA PRO A 269 0.93 2.08 9.48
C PRO A 269 0.83 3.37 8.65
N THR A 270 -0.03 3.42 7.63
CA THR A 270 -0.06 4.49 6.61
C THR A 270 -0.61 5.81 7.15
N PHE A 271 -1.74 5.77 7.87
CA PHE A 271 -2.45 6.97 8.36
C PHE A 271 -2.49 7.04 9.89
N GLY A 272 -1.72 6.15 10.53
CA GLY A 272 -1.68 5.98 11.97
C GLY A 272 -3.01 5.55 12.57
N ALA A 273 -3.87 4.90 11.78
CA ALA A 273 -5.20 4.49 12.19
C ALA A 273 -5.15 3.62 13.46
N ASP A 274 -6.23 3.63 14.24
CA ASP A 274 -6.49 2.59 15.22
C ASP A 274 -6.76 1.25 14.51
N ALA A 275 -6.60 0.12 15.21
CA ALA A 275 -6.95 -1.18 14.67
C ALA A 275 -8.46 -1.34 14.42
N LYS A 276 -9.29 -0.49 15.07
CA LYS A 276 -10.76 -0.49 14.92
C LYS A 276 -11.28 0.49 13.86
N ASP A 277 -10.47 1.43 13.39
CA ASP A 277 -10.88 2.46 12.40
C ASP A 277 -11.35 1.82 11.07
N ILE A 278 -10.73 0.70 10.69
CA ILE A 278 -11.18 -0.20 9.62
C ILE A 278 -10.88 -1.64 10.04
N CYS A 279 -11.86 -2.53 10.00
CA CYS A 279 -11.66 -3.98 10.14
C CYS A 279 -12.13 -4.71 8.87
N GLY A 280 -11.51 -5.86 8.57
CA GLY A 280 -11.92 -6.76 7.50
C GLY A 280 -12.29 -8.14 8.04
N PHE A 281 -13.39 -8.70 7.54
CA PHE A 281 -13.93 -10.00 7.93
C PHE A 281 -14.15 -10.88 6.69
N ILE A 282 -13.90 -12.18 6.86
CA ILE A 282 -14.00 -13.21 5.81
C ILE A 282 -14.97 -14.32 6.22
N ASN A 283 -15.68 -14.91 5.26
CA ASN A 283 -16.49 -16.11 5.50
C ASN A 283 -15.59 -17.23 6.04
N GLN A 284 -16.08 -17.99 7.03
CA GLN A 284 -15.34 -19.09 7.68
C GLN A 284 -13.99 -18.74 8.35
N GLY A 285 -13.56 -17.48 8.38
CA GLY A 285 -12.35 -17.04 9.08
C GLY A 285 -11.05 -17.67 8.52
N TYR A 286 -10.19 -18.16 9.41
CA TYR A 286 -8.90 -18.74 9.03
C TYR A 286 -9.01 -20.00 8.13
N ASN A 287 -10.14 -20.70 8.14
CA ASN A 287 -10.38 -21.84 7.24
C ASN A 287 -10.42 -21.42 5.76
N GLU A 288 -10.93 -20.23 5.44
CA GLU A 288 -10.93 -19.72 4.06
C GLU A 288 -9.63 -19.00 3.72
N MET A 289 -8.96 -18.40 4.71
CA MET A 289 -7.61 -17.85 4.58
C MET A 289 -6.58 -18.93 4.20
N LYS A 290 -6.70 -20.17 4.68
CA LYS A 290 -5.81 -21.29 4.34
C LYS A 290 -4.33 -21.01 4.66
N ASN A 291 -4.07 -20.16 5.66
CA ASN A 291 -2.72 -19.89 6.15
C ASN A 291 -2.12 -21.12 6.84
N LYS A 292 -0.82 -21.34 6.66
CA LYS A 292 -0.08 -22.50 7.17
C LYS A 292 -0.25 -22.74 8.67
N ASP A 293 -0.34 -21.67 9.44
CA ASP A 293 -0.35 -21.72 10.92
C ASP A 293 -1.74 -21.99 11.52
N GLY A 294 -2.80 -22.10 10.69
CA GLY A 294 -4.15 -22.42 11.13
C GLY A 294 -4.89 -21.25 11.79
N ASP A 295 -5.75 -21.56 12.76
CA ASP A 295 -6.54 -20.56 13.50
C ASP A 295 -5.65 -19.71 14.43
N LEU A 296 -5.70 -18.38 14.28
CA LEU A 296 -4.95 -17.41 15.07
C LEU A 296 -5.82 -16.57 16.02
N THR A 297 -7.13 -16.83 16.11
CA THR A 297 -8.06 -16.09 16.99
C THR A 297 -7.60 -16.02 18.45
N ALA A 298 -6.90 -17.05 18.93
CA ALA A 298 -6.30 -17.11 20.26
C ALA A 298 -5.20 -16.04 20.54
N LEU A 299 -4.70 -15.33 19.52
CA LEU A 299 -3.68 -14.28 19.70
C LEU A 299 -4.26 -12.95 20.21
N GLY A 300 -5.55 -12.68 19.99
CA GLY A 300 -6.19 -11.43 20.43
C GLY A 300 -7.46 -11.08 19.65
N PRO A 301 -8.28 -10.14 20.13
CA PRO A 301 -9.53 -9.74 19.47
C PRO A 301 -9.33 -9.14 18.07
N GLU A 302 -8.14 -8.62 17.77
CA GLU A 302 -7.75 -8.16 16.42
C GLU A 302 -7.48 -9.30 15.42
N PHE A 303 -7.45 -10.55 15.88
CA PHE A 303 -7.37 -11.76 15.06
C PHE A 303 -8.74 -12.45 14.86
N CYS A 304 -9.82 -11.93 15.47
CA CYS A 304 -11.19 -12.42 15.30
C CYS A 304 -11.79 -11.92 13.96
N ILE A 305 -11.41 -12.58 12.85
CA ILE A 305 -11.68 -12.14 11.47
C ILE A 305 -12.85 -12.85 10.77
N SER A 306 -13.61 -13.74 11.42
CA SER A 306 -14.72 -14.42 10.75
C SER A 306 -16.00 -13.56 10.69
N HIS A 307 -16.93 -13.90 9.79
CA HIS A 307 -18.28 -13.32 9.82
C HIS A 307 -19.02 -13.58 11.14
N MET A 308 -18.75 -14.70 11.81
CA MET A 308 -19.31 -14.97 13.14
C MET A 308 -18.72 -14.06 14.21
N ASP A 309 -17.44 -13.70 14.11
CA ASP A 309 -16.81 -12.72 15.00
C ASP A 309 -17.42 -11.33 14.80
N PHE A 310 -17.59 -10.88 13.54
CA PHE A 310 -18.31 -9.66 13.22
C PHE A 310 -19.72 -9.66 13.83
N VAL A 311 -20.50 -10.72 13.59
CA VAL A 311 -21.86 -10.89 14.09
C VAL A 311 -21.95 -10.86 15.62
N ASN A 312 -21.00 -11.51 16.32
CA ASN A 312 -21.06 -11.69 17.77
C ASN A 312 -20.43 -10.53 18.56
N THR A 313 -19.44 -9.84 17.99
CA THR A 313 -18.60 -8.87 18.73
C THR A 313 -18.69 -7.44 18.21
N ILE A 314 -18.92 -7.23 16.91
CA ILE A 314 -18.91 -5.91 16.28
C ILE A 314 -20.33 -5.41 16.02
N LEU A 315 -21.14 -6.21 15.32
CA LEU A 315 -22.53 -5.91 14.95
C LEU A 315 -23.43 -5.51 16.15
N PRO A 316 -23.23 -6.01 17.40
CA PRO A 316 -23.98 -5.51 18.55
C PRO A 316 -23.68 -4.06 18.95
N SER A 317 -22.56 -3.50 18.49
CA SER A 317 -22.09 -2.13 18.78
C SER A 317 -22.06 -1.18 17.57
N VAL A 318 -22.35 -1.69 16.36
CA VAL A 318 -22.51 -0.88 15.14
C VAL A 318 -23.59 0.20 15.34
N THR A 319 -23.29 1.42 14.86
CA THR A 319 -24.16 2.60 14.88
C THR A 319 -24.39 3.15 13.47
N GLU A 320 -25.31 4.11 13.34
CA GLU A 320 -25.53 4.86 12.09
C GLU A 320 -24.30 5.68 11.62
N LEU A 321 -23.28 5.89 12.47
CA LEU A 321 -22.03 6.51 12.03
C LEU A 321 -21.08 5.51 11.36
N ASP A 322 -21.27 4.21 11.59
CA ASP A 322 -20.38 3.17 11.09
C ASP A 322 -20.84 2.66 9.72
N THR A 323 -19.88 2.50 8.80
CA THR A 323 -20.14 2.04 7.43
C THR A 323 -19.82 0.55 7.31
N VAL A 324 -20.77 -0.26 6.82
CA VAL A 324 -20.52 -1.68 6.51
C VAL A 324 -20.55 -1.89 5.00
N ILE A 325 -19.49 -2.50 4.45
CA ILE A 325 -19.35 -2.72 3.01
C ILE A 325 -19.17 -4.21 2.75
N PHE A 326 -20.14 -4.79 2.05
CA PHE A 326 -20.16 -6.21 1.69
C PHE A 326 -19.37 -6.43 0.39
N LEU A 327 -18.50 -7.43 0.34
CA LEU A 327 -17.62 -7.70 -0.82
C LEU A 327 -17.86 -9.12 -1.35
N PHE A 328 -18.49 -9.28 -2.51
CA PHE A 328 -18.90 -10.61 -3.02
C PHE A 328 -19.00 -10.68 -4.56
N THR A 329 -19.13 -11.89 -5.09
CA THR A 329 -19.44 -12.20 -6.50
C THR A 329 -20.83 -12.83 -6.63
N GLN A 330 -21.29 -13.10 -7.85
CA GLN A 330 -22.54 -13.85 -8.06
C GLN A 330 -22.41 -15.36 -7.75
N ASP A 331 -21.18 -15.87 -7.65
CA ASP A 331 -20.89 -17.26 -7.30
C ASP A 331 -20.92 -17.50 -5.77
N ASP A 332 -20.89 -16.43 -4.97
CA ASP A 332 -20.97 -16.50 -3.51
C ASP A 332 -22.38 -16.84 -3.01
N GLY A 333 -22.48 -17.27 -1.75
CA GLY A 333 -23.73 -17.71 -1.13
C GLY A 333 -24.74 -16.56 -0.90
N LEU A 334 -25.47 -16.14 -1.93
CA LEU A 334 -26.40 -15.00 -1.89
C LEU A 334 -27.40 -15.04 -0.71
N CYS A 335 -27.86 -16.23 -0.30
CA CYS A 335 -28.75 -16.40 0.87
C CYS A 335 -28.05 -16.04 2.21
N GLU A 336 -26.75 -16.35 2.36
CA GLU A 336 -25.95 -15.95 3.52
C GLU A 336 -25.70 -14.43 3.49
N ILE A 337 -25.35 -13.89 2.31
CA ILE A 337 -25.15 -12.46 2.06
C ILE A 337 -26.41 -11.67 2.43
N GLU A 338 -27.58 -12.06 1.91
CA GLU A 338 -28.88 -11.43 2.24
C GLU A 338 -29.21 -11.55 3.73
N THR A 339 -28.96 -12.71 4.34
CA THR A 339 -29.21 -12.92 5.78
C THR A 339 -28.36 -11.97 6.63
N LEU A 340 -27.07 -11.86 6.34
CA LEU A 340 -26.15 -11.00 7.08
C LEU A 340 -26.39 -9.50 6.78
N ALA A 341 -26.73 -9.15 5.54
CA ALA A 341 -27.13 -7.81 5.14
C ALA A 341 -28.41 -7.37 5.87
N ASN A 342 -29.44 -8.22 5.92
CA ASN A 342 -30.69 -7.92 6.61
C ASN A 342 -30.53 -7.82 8.14
N ARG A 343 -29.59 -8.57 8.75
CA ARG A 343 -29.18 -8.36 10.15
C ARG A 343 -28.40 -7.05 10.35
N THR A 344 -27.65 -6.60 9.35
CA THR A 344 -26.90 -5.34 9.40
C THR A 344 -27.81 -4.11 9.27
N LYS A 345 -28.84 -4.18 8.40
CA LYS A 345 -29.91 -3.15 8.26
C LYS A 345 -30.71 -2.90 9.55
N GLN A 346 -30.64 -3.79 10.54
CA GLN A 346 -31.25 -3.59 11.86
C GLN A 346 -30.39 -2.71 12.79
N ARG A 347 -29.17 -2.32 12.37
CA ARG A 347 -28.16 -1.61 13.18
C ARG A 347 -27.60 -0.34 12.55
N THR A 348 -27.51 -0.29 11.22
CA THR A 348 -27.10 0.90 10.47
C THR A 348 -27.78 0.93 9.11
N SER A 349 -28.15 2.12 8.66
CA SER A 349 -28.58 2.40 7.29
C SER A 349 -27.41 2.53 6.31
N ASN A 350 -26.19 2.79 6.80
CA ASN A 350 -24.96 2.93 6.02
C ASN A 350 -24.35 1.56 5.64
N LEU A 351 -25.16 0.76 4.95
CA LEU A 351 -24.83 -0.55 4.39
C LEU A 351 -24.68 -0.44 2.87
N HIS A 352 -23.52 -0.88 2.36
CA HIS A 352 -23.20 -0.87 0.93
C HIS A 352 -22.69 -2.24 0.46
N ALA A 353 -22.70 -2.45 -0.85
CA ALA A 353 -22.15 -3.63 -1.50
C ALA A 353 -21.19 -3.22 -2.60
N ILE A 354 -20.07 -3.93 -2.71
CA ILE A 354 -19.21 -3.97 -3.88
C ILE A 354 -19.33 -5.39 -4.43
N SER A 355 -20.14 -5.54 -5.48
CA SER A 355 -20.29 -6.79 -6.22
C SER A 355 -19.83 -6.62 -7.66
N HIS A 356 -19.12 -7.62 -8.18
CA HIS A 356 -18.50 -7.54 -9.50
C HIS A 356 -19.30 -8.30 -10.56
N ASP A 357 -20.33 -7.62 -11.06
CA ASP A 357 -21.14 -8.05 -12.20
C ASP A 357 -20.39 -7.78 -13.52
N LEU A 358 -19.31 -8.54 -13.77
CA LEU A 358 -18.49 -8.44 -15.00
C LEU A 358 -19.15 -9.18 -16.17
N LEU A 359 -20.40 -8.81 -16.47
CA LEU A 359 -21.15 -9.30 -17.63
C LEU A 359 -20.45 -8.95 -18.94
N GLY A 360 -20.37 -9.92 -19.85
CA GLY A 360 -19.77 -9.77 -21.17
C GLY A 360 -18.61 -10.72 -21.49
N SER A 361 -18.29 -11.68 -20.62
CA SER A 361 -17.19 -12.62 -20.82
C SER A 361 -17.58 -14.09 -20.65
N GLU A 362 -18.59 -14.55 -21.38
CA GLU A 362 -18.98 -15.98 -21.43
C GLU A 362 -17.82 -16.88 -21.94
N ASP A 363 -16.87 -16.31 -22.69
CA ASP A 363 -15.67 -16.97 -23.19
C ASP A 363 -14.44 -16.94 -22.23
N LEU A 364 -14.49 -16.22 -21.10
CA LEU A 364 -13.34 -16.15 -20.17
C LEU A 364 -13.37 -17.25 -19.12
N VAL A 365 -12.21 -17.89 -18.91
CA VAL A 365 -12.01 -18.88 -17.84
C VAL A 365 -12.22 -18.21 -16.48
N SER A 366 -12.94 -18.88 -15.57
CA SER A 366 -13.36 -18.32 -14.27
C SER A 366 -12.21 -17.79 -13.39
N CYS A 367 -11.01 -18.39 -13.49
CA CYS A 367 -9.83 -17.88 -12.79
C CYS A 367 -9.39 -16.48 -13.28
N VAL A 368 -9.58 -16.17 -14.57
CA VAL A 368 -9.30 -14.86 -15.17
C VAL A 368 -10.31 -13.83 -14.67
N VAL A 369 -11.60 -14.18 -14.68
CA VAL A 369 -12.66 -13.31 -14.13
C VAL A 369 -12.36 -13.00 -12.65
N LYS A 370 -12.03 -14.00 -11.84
CA LYS A 370 -11.71 -13.83 -10.42
C LYS A 370 -10.58 -12.84 -10.16
N VAL A 371 -9.45 -12.93 -10.87
CA VAL A 371 -8.34 -11.99 -10.66
C VAL A 371 -8.67 -10.55 -11.07
N MET A 372 -9.56 -10.38 -12.07
CA MET A 372 -10.10 -9.07 -12.48
C MET A 372 -11.00 -8.48 -11.38
N GLN A 373 -11.90 -9.29 -10.81
CA GLN A 373 -12.77 -8.88 -9.70
C GLN A 373 -11.95 -8.41 -8.49
N GLU A 374 -10.93 -9.19 -8.09
CA GLU A 374 -10.04 -8.84 -6.98
C GLU A 374 -9.25 -7.54 -7.21
N LEU A 375 -8.75 -7.30 -8.43
CA LEU A 375 -8.05 -6.05 -8.75
C LEU A 375 -9.01 -4.84 -8.74
N SER A 376 -10.23 -5.03 -9.24
CA SER A 376 -11.31 -4.05 -9.16
C SER A 376 -11.66 -3.71 -7.70
N THR A 377 -11.90 -4.73 -6.86
CA THR A 377 -12.08 -4.57 -5.41
C THR A 377 -10.91 -3.82 -4.78
N LYS A 378 -9.66 -4.21 -5.11
CA LYS A 378 -8.46 -3.55 -4.58
C LYS A 378 -8.46 -2.06 -4.85
N TRP A 379 -8.74 -1.63 -6.09
CA TRP A 379 -8.77 -0.21 -6.44
C TRP A 379 -9.90 0.54 -5.72
N ILE A 380 -11.11 -0.02 -5.65
CA ILE A 380 -12.23 0.61 -4.92
C ILE A 380 -11.89 0.77 -3.44
N LEU A 381 -11.45 -0.30 -2.76
CA LEU A 381 -11.10 -0.24 -1.34
C LEU A 381 -9.93 0.71 -1.08
N ASN A 382 -8.88 0.67 -1.91
CA ASN A 382 -7.76 1.59 -1.81
C ASN A 382 -8.19 3.05 -2.02
N ALA A 383 -9.18 3.31 -2.87
CA ALA A 383 -9.75 4.65 -3.04
C ALA A 383 -10.53 5.09 -1.80
N VAL A 384 -11.44 4.26 -1.27
CA VAL A 384 -12.23 4.55 -0.05
C VAL A 384 -11.33 4.77 1.18
N SER A 385 -10.38 3.86 1.41
CA SER A 385 -9.52 3.91 2.61
C SER A 385 -8.39 4.93 2.52
N THR A 386 -8.00 5.38 1.33
CA THR A 386 -7.11 6.54 1.16
C THR A 386 -7.89 7.85 1.21
N GLY A 387 -8.98 7.96 0.45
CA GLY A 387 -9.79 9.17 0.32
C GLY A 387 -10.39 9.65 1.63
N GLY A 388 -11.07 8.76 2.36
CA GLY A 388 -11.62 9.16 3.67
C GLY A 388 -10.55 9.49 4.73
N HIS A 389 -9.28 9.11 4.53
CA HIS A 389 -8.17 9.54 5.38
C HIS A 389 -7.59 10.89 4.98
N ILE A 390 -7.62 11.22 3.68
CA ILE A 390 -7.39 12.57 3.17
C ILE A 390 -8.45 13.51 3.77
N LEU A 391 -9.74 13.14 3.69
CA LEU A 391 -10.85 13.91 4.29
C LEU A 391 -10.79 13.99 5.84
N LYS A 392 -10.26 12.95 6.53
CA LYS A 392 -9.92 12.99 7.97
C LYS A 392 -8.62 13.76 8.29
N GLY A 393 -8.02 14.47 7.32
CA GLY A 393 -6.86 15.36 7.53
C GLY A 393 -5.54 14.65 7.85
N LYS A 394 -5.37 13.38 7.42
CA LYS A 394 -4.17 12.56 7.70
C LYS A 394 -3.01 12.77 6.72
N ILE A 395 -3.27 13.50 5.63
CA ILE A 395 -2.34 13.80 4.55
C ILE A 395 -2.10 15.31 4.50
N PHE A 396 -0.88 15.72 4.15
CA PHE A 396 -0.54 17.09 3.78
C PHE A 396 0.09 17.06 2.40
N ARG A 397 -0.38 17.90 1.48
CA ARG A 397 -0.15 17.73 0.04
C ARG A 397 -0.46 16.30 -0.39
N ASN A 398 0.56 15.52 -0.78
CA ASN A 398 0.46 14.07 -1.00
C ASN A 398 1.42 13.24 -0.12
N TYR A 399 1.81 13.75 1.05
CA TYR A 399 2.70 13.06 2.00
C TYR A 399 1.97 12.62 3.28
N MET A 400 2.39 11.48 3.84
CA MET A 400 1.80 10.85 5.03
C MET A 400 2.21 11.59 6.32
N MET A 401 1.30 12.34 6.94
CA MET A 401 1.64 13.13 8.14
C MET A 401 1.48 12.41 9.48
N ASP A 402 0.83 11.25 9.48
CA ASP A 402 0.48 10.49 10.68
C ASP A 402 1.03 9.05 10.62
N LEU A 403 2.15 8.88 9.90
CA LEU A 403 2.86 7.62 9.67
C LEU A 403 3.39 7.00 10.98
N LYS A 404 3.10 5.72 11.24
CA LYS A 404 3.74 4.97 12.34
C LYS A 404 5.13 4.47 11.91
N VAL A 405 6.18 4.87 12.64
CA VAL A 405 7.59 4.56 12.31
C VAL A 405 7.97 3.15 12.79
N THR A 406 7.43 2.12 12.14
CA THR A 406 7.58 0.71 12.56
C THR A 406 8.82 -0.01 12.02
N ASN A 407 9.57 0.60 11.10
CA ASN A 407 10.74 -0.03 10.45
C ASN A 407 11.65 1.01 9.76
N SER A 408 12.85 0.60 9.34
CA SER A 408 13.87 1.51 8.80
C SER A 408 13.48 2.25 7.52
N LYS A 409 12.59 1.69 6.68
CA LYS A 409 12.01 2.42 5.53
C LYS A 409 11.16 3.59 6.00
N LEU A 410 10.29 3.36 6.99
CA LEU A 410 9.38 4.38 7.52
C LEU A 410 10.11 5.41 8.38
N PHE A 411 11.19 5.03 9.06
CA PHE A 411 12.10 5.98 9.73
C PHE A 411 12.73 6.95 8.72
N LYS A 412 13.32 6.42 7.64
CA LYS A 412 13.90 7.27 6.58
C LYS A 412 12.84 8.12 5.89
N ARG A 413 11.64 7.58 5.63
CA ARG A 413 10.52 8.35 5.07
C ARG A 413 10.13 9.51 5.97
N ALA A 414 10.03 9.30 7.29
CA ALA A 414 9.76 10.38 8.23
C ALA A 414 10.85 11.47 8.12
N VAL A 415 12.14 11.11 8.10
CA VAL A 415 13.24 12.06 7.88
C VAL A 415 13.13 12.81 6.54
N ASN A 416 12.80 12.13 5.44
CA ASN A 416 12.61 12.77 4.13
C ASN A 416 11.45 13.79 4.17
N ILE A 417 10.32 13.44 4.78
CA ILE A 417 9.14 14.32 4.94
C ILE A 417 9.50 15.54 5.81
N LEU A 418 10.24 15.33 6.91
CA LEU A 418 10.77 16.43 7.74
C LEU A 418 11.61 17.39 6.91
N GLN A 419 12.56 16.89 6.13
CA GLN A 419 13.44 17.71 5.28
C GLN A 419 12.65 18.49 4.21
N MET A 420 11.67 17.85 3.55
CA MET A 420 10.87 18.50 2.50
C MET A 420 9.97 19.62 3.06
N ILE A 421 9.37 19.44 4.23
CA ILE A 421 8.49 20.44 4.86
C ILE A 421 9.29 21.60 5.45
N THR A 422 10.43 21.32 6.09
CA THR A 422 11.19 22.33 6.87
C THR A 422 12.34 22.96 6.12
N GLY A 423 12.84 22.33 5.05
CA GLY A 423 14.10 22.69 4.39
C GLY A 423 15.36 22.36 5.22
N CYS A 424 15.22 21.75 6.40
CA CYS A 424 16.35 21.47 7.30
C CYS A 424 17.24 20.32 6.81
N LEU A 425 18.47 20.27 7.34
CA LEU A 425 19.44 19.21 7.07
C LEU A 425 18.99 17.86 7.66
N PRO A 426 19.44 16.71 7.10
CA PRO A 426 19.06 15.39 7.58
C PRO A 426 19.34 15.18 9.07
N THR A 427 20.46 15.70 9.57
CA THR A 427 20.89 15.59 10.98
C THR A 427 19.92 16.29 11.94
N VAL A 428 19.42 17.47 11.56
CA VAL A 428 18.43 18.23 12.33
C VAL A 428 17.09 17.49 12.34
N CYS A 429 16.68 16.96 11.19
CA CYS A 429 15.47 16.15 11.06
C CYS A 429 15.53 14.84 11.84
N ILE A 430 16.67 14.14 11.83
CA ILE A 430 16.91 12.96 12.67
C ILE A 430 16.79 13.34 14.15
N ARG A 431 17.44 14.42 14.60
CA ARG A 431 17.34 14.86 16.01
C ARG A 431 15.89 15.16 16.41
N ALA A 432 15.13 15.87 15.57
CA ALA A 432 13.71 16.14 15.81
C ALA A 432 12.86 14.86 15.93
N LEU A 433 13.10 13.88 15.04
CA LEU A 433 12.42 12.59 15.09
C LEU A 433 12.78 11.80 16.36
N LEU A 434 14.06 11.80 16.76
CA LEU A 434 14.52 11.14 17.97
C LEU A 434 13.97 11.79 19.25
N GLN A 435 13.86 13.12 19.30
CA GLN A 435 13.23 13.84 20.42
C GLN A 435 11.81 13.34 20.66
N ALA A 436 11.02 13.14 19.59
CA ALA A 436 9.67 12.61 19.69
C ALA A 436 9.59 11.10 19.96
N VAL A 437 10.49 10.28 19.42
CA VAL A 437 10.52 8.82 19.65
C VAL A 437 10.94 8.48 21.08
N TYR A 438 11.96 9.18 21.61
CA TYR A 438 12.42 8.99 22.99
C TYR A 438 11.59 9.78 24.03
N ASP A 439 10.77 10.74 23.59
CA ASP A 439 10.02 11.68 24.45
C ASP A 439 10.93 12.58 25.30
N THR A 440 12.02 13.08 24.70
CA THR A 440 13.06 13.91 25.33
C THR A 440 13.32 15.18 24.53
N GLU A 441 13.75 16.26 25.18
CA GLU A 441 14.35 17.41 24.47
C GLU A 441 15.85 17.20 24.26
N ASP A 442 16.51 16.55 25.23
CA ASP A 442 17.92 16.15 25.17
C ASP A 442 18.08 14.78 24.50
N VAL A 443 18.27 14.79 23.19
CA VAL A 443 18.80 13.65 22.44
C VAL A 443 20.32 13.61 22.62
N THR A 444 20.84 12.49 23.12
CA THR A 444 22.28 12.27 23.30
C THR A 444 22.97 11.76 22.03
N ASP A 445 24.30 11.77 22.00
CA ASP A 445 25.05 11.16 20.92
C ASP A 445 24.83 9.64 20.88
N ASP A 446 24.72 8.96 22.03
CA ASP A 446 24.33 7.53 22.12
C ASP A 446 22.94 7.23 21.54
N MET A 447 22.00 8.18 21.62
CA MET A 447 20.70 8.06 20.94
C MET A 447 20.84 8.26 19.43
N THR A 448 21.76 9.13 18.98
CA THR A 448 21.95 9.46 17.57
C THR A 448 22.79 8.41 16.83
N ALA A 449 23.71 7.74 17.54
CA ALA A 449 24.59 6.70 17.02
C ALA A 449 24.03 5.27 17.15
N ALA A 450 22.89 5.09 17.84
CA ALA A 450 22.25 3.79 17.96
C ALA A 450 21.64 3.30 16.64
N GLU A 451 21.52 1.98 16.49
CA GLU A 451 20.86 1.39 15.32
C GLU A 451 19.40 1.84 15.19
N VAL A 452 18.96 2.11 13.95
CA VAL A 452 17.59 2.52 13.62
C VAL A 452 16.53 1.56 14.19
N THR A 453 16.86 0.27 14.31
CA THR A 453 16.05 -0.78 14.95
C THR A 453 15.60 -0.36 16.37
N LYS A 454 16.49 0.23 17.17
CA LYS A 454 16.21 0.71 18.54
C LYS A 454 15.15 1.81 18.55
N HIS A 455 15.13 2.67 17.53
CA HIS A 455 14.11 3.71 17.38
C HIS A 455 12.79 3.11 16.90
N THR A 456 12.82 2.21 15.92
CA THR A 456 11.60 1.65 15.30
C THR A 456 10.86 0.64 16.17
N THR A 457 11.52 0.06 17.17
CA THR A 457 10.86 -0.73 18.23
C THR A 457 10.21 0.16 19.30
N LEU A 458 10.77 1.35 19.57
CA LEU A 458 10.23 2.28 20.56
C LEU A 458 9.10 3.16 20.01
N ALA A 459 9.24 3.68 18.79
CA ALA A 459 8.28 4.61 18.19
C ALA A 459 6.81 4.13 18.19
N PRO A 460 6.49 2.83 17.96
CA PRO A 460 5.11 2.35 17.96
C PRO A 460 4.44 2.34 19.35
N THR A 461 5.21 2.33 20.44
CA THR A 461 4.66 2.33 21.82
C THR A 461 4.36 3.74 22.34
N ARG A 462 4.72 4.78 21.59
CA ARG A 462 4.43 6.18 21.95
C ARG A 462 3.07 6.61 21.43
N SER A 463 2.18 6.97 22.35
CA SER A 463 1.01 7.79 22.04
C SER A 463 1.47 9.17 21.53
N ARG A 464 0.65 9.80 20.69
CA ARG A 464 1.06 10.96 19.87
C ARG A 464 1.38 12.22 20.69
N VAL A 465 2.30 13.02 20.15
CA VAL A 465 2.76 14.38 20.57
C VAL A 465 3.83 14.42 21.67
N LYS A 466 5.02 14.89 21.29
CA LYS A 466 5.74 15.93 22.04
C LYS A 466 5.90 17.13 21.11
N ILE A 467 5.70 18.35 21.60
CA ILE A 467 5.95 19.56 20.79
C ILE A 467 7.44 19.88 20.86
N VAL A 468 8.19 19.56 19.81
CA VAL A 468 9.59 20.01 19.69
C VAL A 468 9.60 21.52 19.43
N ARG A 469 10.27 22.27 20.30
CA ARG A 469 10.55 23.70 20.09
C ARG A 469 11.89 23.85 19.36
N PHE A 470 11.87 24.55 18.24
CA PHE A 470 13.06 25.14 17.64
C PHE A 470 13.19 26.62 18.06
N ASN A 471 14.40 27.16 17.96
CA ASN A 471 14.70 28.53 18.40
C ASN A 471 13.94 29.60 17.60
N THR A 472 13.88 30.79 18.19
CA THR A 472 12.84 31.84 18.08
C THR A 472 12.40 32.36 16.71
N GLU A 473 13.00 31.93 15.60
CA GLU A 473 12.67 32.42 14.25
C GLU A 473 12.23 31.34 13.26
N VAL A 474 12.30 30.04 13.61
CA VAL A 474 11.81 28.94 12.75
C VAL A 474 10.78 28.11 13.49
N LEU A 475 9.52 28.23 13.07
CA LEU A 475 8.37 27.56 13.69
C LEU A 475 8.26 26.06 13.27
N GLY A 476 9.39 25.34 13.33
CA GLY A 476 9.59 23.95 12.88
C GLY A 476 8.93 22.89 13.77
N LEU A 477 7.65 23.05 14.04
CA LEU A 477 6.79 22.12 14.77
C LEU A 477 6.71 20.79 13.98
N VAL A 478 7.15 19.63 14.52
CA VAL A 478 6.85 18.29 13.93
C VAL A 478 6.58 17.19 15.00
N CYS A 479 6.05 16.03 14.56
CA CYS A 479 5.51 14.84 15.28
C CYS A 479 4.05 14.93 15.83
N LYS A 480 3.09 14.40 15.03
CA LYS A 480 1.62 14.70 14.96
C LYS A 480 1.31 16.11 14.43
N VAL A 481 2.21 16.63 13.61
CA VAL A 481 2.35 18.07 13.43
C VAL A 481 2.74 18.40 11.99
N CYS A 482 1.77 18.21 11.10
CA CYS A 482 1.23 19.39 10.42
C CYS A 482 -0.16 19.78 10.98
N TYR A 483 -0.81 18.87 11.72
CA TYR A 483 -2.20 19.01 12.15
C TYR A 483 -2.48 20.24 13.03
N CYS A 484 -1.64 20.49 14.06
CA CYS A 484 -1.87 21.62 14.98
C CYS A 484 -1.65 23.01 14.33
N LEU A 485 -0.86 23.10 13.26
CA LEU A 485 -0.75 24.32 12.45
C LEU A 485 -1.88 24.41 11.42
N TYR A 486 -2.22 23.29 10.76
CA TYR A 486 -3.32 23.22 9.81
C TYR A 486 -4.67 23.62 10.43
N MET A 487 -4.97 23.13 11.63
CA MET A 487 -6.18 23.47 12.41
C MET A 487 -6.15 24.87 13.05
N GLN A 488 -5.13 25.69 12.78
CA GLN A 488 -5.09 27.13 13.04
C GLN A 488 -5.02 27.98 11.74
N PHE A 489 -5.11 27.30 10.58
CA PHE A 489 -5.05 27.87 9.22
C PHE A 489 -6.21 27.38 8.32
N GLN A 490 -7.17 26.67 8.92
CA GLN A 490 -8.60 26.63 8.58
C GLN A 490 -9.28 27.67 9.48
#